data_AF-A0A2N5CWG2-F1
#
_entry.id   AF-A0A2N5CWG2-F1
#
_cell.length_a   1.000
_cell.length_b   1.000
_cell.length_c   1.000
_cell.angle_alpha   90.00
_cell.angle_beta   90.00
_cell.angle_gamma   90.00
#
_symmetry.space_group_name_H-M   'P 1'
#
loop_
_entity.id
_entity.type
_entity.pdbx_description
1 polymer ?
#
loop_
_entity_poly.entity_id
_entity_poly.type
_entity_poly.pdbx_seq_one_letter_code
_entity_poly.pdbx_strand_id
1 'polypeptide(L)'
;MEKVFVAQRVANKLFATENAVDTAMMEAAELMADMLKARKDLGLSAVVGDKASAKLVEALAALGEARSAMVDMHGQLNEVKLRMGIRTKLAGVEDKSGDLGGTTGHAEGLRTVA
;
A
#
# COMPACT_ATOMS: atom_id res chain seq x y z
N MET A 1 20.73 17.44 -8.65
CA MET A 1 20.49 16.09 -9.19
C MET A 1 20.60 15.03 -8.08
N GLU A 2 21.65 15.09 -7.25
CA GLU A 2 21.92 14.17 -6.14
C GLU A 2 20.78 13.99 -5.11
N LYS A 3 20.21 15.08 -4.57
CA LYS A 3 19.14 14.99 -3.54
C LYS A 3 17.86 14.26 -4.00
N VAL A 4 17.54 14.32 -5.30
CA VAL A 4 16.37 13.63 -5.86
C VAL A 4 16.60 12.12 -5.89
N PHE A 5 17.82 11.69 -6.22
CA PHE A 5 18.19 10.28 -6.21
C PHE A 5 18.16 9.69 -4.80
N VAL A 6 18.69 10.42 -3.82
CA VAL A 6 18.63 10.01 -2.39
C VAL A 6 17.17 9.90 -1.92
N ALA A 7 16.34 10.91 -2.22
CA ALA A 7 14.92 10.88 -1.86
C ALA A 7 14.17 9.71 -2.53
N GLN A 8 14.46 9.42 -3.80
CA GLN A 8 13.86 8.29 -4.51
C GLN A 8 14.24 6.94 -3.89
N ARG A 9 15.50 6.79 -3.49
CA ARG A 9 15.96 5.56 -2.79
C ARG A 9 15.20 5.37 -1.47
N VAL A 10 15.03 6.45 -0.69
CA VAL A 10 14.26 6.40 0.56
C VAL A 10 12.80 6.07 0.28
N ALA A 11 12.17 6.70 -0.72
CA ALA A 11 10.79 6.41 -1.10
C ALA A 11 10.60 4.94 -1.53
N ASN A 12 11.51 4.38 -2.35
CA ASN A 12 11.45 2.97 -2.72
C ASN A 12 11.55 2.05 -1.49
N LYS A 13 12.41 2.39 -0.53
CA LYS A 13 12.56 1.60 0.69
C LYS A 13 11.34 1.73 1.60
N LEU A 14 10.74 2.92 1.69
CA LEU A 14 9.50 3.16 2.42
C LEU A 14 8.38 2.23 1.94
N PHE A 15 8.09 2.23 0.64
CA PHE A 15 7.05 1.37 0.06
C PHE A 15 7.35 -0.13 0.26
N ALA A 16 8.61 -0.53 0.10
CA ALA A 16 9.01 -1.92 0.33
C ALA A 16 8.81 -2.33 1.81
N THR A 17 9.07 -1.42 2.75
CA THR A 17 8.87 -1.67 4.18
C THR A 17 7.40 -1.69 4.55
N GLU A 18 6.57 -0.79 4.01
CA GLU A 18 5.11 -0.82 4.19
C GLU A 18 4.51 -2.16 3.72
N ASN A 19 4.89 -2.60 2.52
CA ASN A 19 4.45 -3.89 1.99
C ASN A 19 4.94 -5.09 2.83
N ALA A 20 6.14 -5.01 3.40
CA ALA A 20 6.66 -6.06 4.26
C ALA A 20 5.87 -6.16 5.58
N VAL A 21 5.45 -5.04 6.17
CA VAL A 21 4.58 -5.03 7.36
C VAL A 21 3.22 -5.62 7.04
N ASP A 22 2.62 -5.25 5.91
CA ASP A 22 1.33 -5.79 5.47
C ASP A 22 1.40 -7.30 5.21
N THR A 23 2.49 -7.75 4.58
CA THR A 23 2.75 -9.18 4.38
C THR A 23 2.91 -9.90 5.71
N ALA A 24 3.63 -9.33 6.67
CA ALA A 24 3.79 -9.93 8.00
C ALA A 24 2.45 -10.05 8.75
N MET A 25 1.55 -9.08 8.61
CA MET A 25 0.19 -9.16 9.17
C MET A 25 -0.63 -10.29 8.56
N MET A 26 -0.55 -10.47 7.24
CA MET A 26 -1.23 -11.54 6.51
C MET A 26 -0.74 -12.92 6.96
N GLU A 27 0.58 -13.14 6.97
CA GLU A 27 1.20 -14.40 7.41
C GLU A 27 0.87 -14.74 8.87
N ALA A 28 0.87 -13.73 9.76
CA ALA A 28 0.50 -13.92 11.16
C ALA A 28 -0.99 -14.30 11.33
N ALA A 29 -1.87 -13.74 10.51
CA ALA A 29 -3.30 -14.09 10.51
C ALA A 29 -3.54 -15.50 9.96
N GLU A 30 -2.83 -15.89 8.91
CA GLU A 30 -2.87 -17.24 8.35
C GLU A 30 -2.38 -18.28 9.36
N LEU A 31 -1.26 -18.00 10.03
CA LEU A 31 -0.76 -18.84 11.12
C LEU A 31 -1.80 -19.05 12.23
N MET A 32 -2.51 -17.99 12.64
CA MET A 32 -3.58 -18.10 13.62
C MET A 32 -4.69 -19.03 13.14
N ALA A 33 -5.14 -18.87 11.89
CA ALA A 33 -6.17 -19.71 11.31
C ALA A 33 -5.74 -21.18 11.30
N ASP A 34 -4.50 -21.46 10.91
CA ASP A 34 -3.97 -22.82 10.83
C ASP A 34 -3.75 -23.46 12.20
N MET A 35 -3.33 -22.70 13.21
CA MET A 35 -3.30 -23.18 14.60
C MET A 35 -4.69 -23.61 15.08
N LEU A 36 -5.73 -22.84 14.78
CA LEU A 36 -7.10 -23.14 15.18
C LEU A 36 -7.67 -24.36 14.41
N LYS A 37 -7.34 -24.50 13.12
CA LYS A 37 -7.71 -25.67 12.31
C LYS A 37 -7.00 -26.93 12.81
N ALA A 38 -5.67 -26.90 12.93
CA ALA A 38 -4.87 -28.02 13.39
C ALA A 38 -5.32 -28.54 14.76
N ARG A 39 -5.66 -27.63 15.69
CA ARG A 39 -6.25 -28.01 16.98
C ARG A 39 -7.54 -28.82 16.80
N LYS A 40 -8.44 -28.38 15.92
CA LYS A 40 -9.72 -29.08 15.65
C LYS A 40 -9.50 -30.41 14.94
N ASP A 41 -8.65 -30.44 13.93
CA ASP A 41 -8.36 -31.63 13.12
C ASP A 41 -7.75 -32.75 13.97
N LEU A 42 -6.95 -32.38 14.97
CA LEU A 42 -6.36 -33.31 15.94
C LEU A 42 -7.27 -33.63 17.14
N GLY A 43 -8.49 -33.08 17.20
CA GLY A 43 -9.43 -33.31 18.30
C GLY A 43 -8.93 -32.78 19.66
N LEU A 44 -8.04 -31.79 19.66
CA LEU A 44 -7.41 -31.26 20.86
C LEU A 44 -8.34 -30.28 21.58
N SER A 45 -8.22 -30.26 22.92
CA SER A 45 -8.95 -29.30 23.77
C SER A 45 -8.57 -27.85 23.43
N ALA A 46 -9.54 -26.93 23.59
CA ALA A 46 -9.35 -25.50 23.35
C ALA A 46 -8.23 -24.87 24.19
N VAL A 47 -7.90 -25.45 25.35
CA VAL A 47 -6.82 -24.97 26.22
C VAL A 47 -5.43 -25.28 25.65
N VAL A 48 -5.32 -26.22 24.70
CA VAL A 48 -4.05 -26.58 24.07
C VAL A 48 -3.65 -25.45 23.13
N GLY A 49 -2.52 -24.81 23.44
CA GLY A 49 -2.00 -23.69 22.64
C GLY A 49 -2.65 -22.34 22.92
N ASP A 50 -3.60 -22.24 23.86
CA ASP A 50 -4.32 -21.00 24.19
C ASP A 50 -3.38 -19.82 24.47
N LYS A 51 -2.36 -20.03 25.31
CA LYS A 51 -1.33 -19.01 25.59
C LYS A 51 -0.53 -18.60 24.34
N ALA A 52 -0.27 -19.54 23.43
CA ALA A 52 0.43 -19.25 22.19
C ALA A 52 -0.45 -18.43 21.23
N SER A 53 -1.74 -18.78 21.13
CA SER A 53 -2.73 -18.00 20.39
C SER A 53 -2.87 -16.58 20.98
N ALA A 54 -2.94 -16.44 22.30
CA ALA A 54 -2.97 -15.13 22.96
C ALA A 54 -1.74 -14.27 22.58
N LYS A 55 -0.54 -14.87 22.58
CA LYS A 55 0.69 -14.18 22.15
C LYS A 55 0.70 -13.81 20.67
N LEU A 56 0.11 -14.62 19.80
CA LEU A 56 -0.03 -14.28 18.40
C LEU A 56 -1.03 -13.13 18.18
N VAL A 57 -2.09 -13.04 18.99
CA VAL A 57 -3.00 -11.87 18.99
C VAL A 57 -2.26 -10.61 19.45
N GLU A 58 -1.46 -10.69 20.50
CA GLU A 58 -0.62 -9.56 20.95
C GLU A 58 0.35 -9.11 19.83
N ALA A 59 0.95 -10.06 19.10
CA ALA A 59 1.83 -9.76 17.98
C ALA A 59 1.09 -9.08 16.81
N LEU A 60 -0.12 -9.54 16.47
CA LEU A 60 -0.97 -8.90 15.46
C LEU A 60 -1.35 -7.47 15.85
N ALA A 61 -1.64 -7.22 17.12
CA ALA A 61 -1.91 -5.87 17.63
C ALA A 61 -0.69 -4.96 17.46
N ALA A 62 0.51 -5.43 17.83
CA ALA A 62 1.75 -4.70 17.64
C ALA A 62 2.08 -4.42 16.16
N LEU A 63 1.78 -5.36 15.25
CA LEU A 63 1.90 -5.13 13.82
C LEU A 63 0.91 -4.07 13.32
N GLY A 64 -0.30 -4.04 13.86
CA GLY A 64 -1.28 -2.99 13.59
C GLY A 64 -0.79 -1.60 13.99
N GLU A 65 -0.21 -1.47 15.20
CA GLU A 65 0.43 -0.23 15.64
C GLU A 65 1.62 0.17 14.74
N ALA A 66 2.44 -0.80 14.35
CA ALA A 66 3.55 -0.58 13.42
C ALA A 66 3.06 -0.03 12.07
N ARG A 67 1.95 -0.57 11.53
CA ARG A 67 1.34 -0.07 10.29
C ARG A 67 0.88 1.38 10.43
N SER A 68 0.20 1.74 11.52
CA SER A 68 -0.21 3.13 11.78
C SER A 68 1.00 4.07 11.84
N ALA A 69 2.05 3.68 12.57
CA ALA A 69 3.28 4.46 12.66
C ALA A 69 3.98 4.64 11.29
N MET A 70 3.96 3.61 10.44
CA MET A 70 4.50 3.70 9.07
C MET A 70 3.73 4.70 8.21
N VAL A 71 2.41 4.72 8.28
CA VAL A 71 1.56 5.67 7.53
C VAL A 71 1.83 7.11 7.99
N ASP A 72 1.91 7.34 9.30
CA ASP A 72 2.22 8.68 9.84
C ASP A 72 3.60 9.15 9.40
N MET A 73 4.60 8.26 9.47
CA MET A 73 5.96 8.54 9.01
C MET A 73 6.02 8.81 7.50
N HIS A 74 5.26 8.07 6.68
CA HIS A 74 5.12 8.36 5.25
C HIS A 74 4.59 9.79 5.04
N GLY A 75 3.52 10.17 5.74
CA GLY A 75 2.97 11.53 5.68
C GLY A 75 4.03 12.60 5.96
N GLN A 76 4.82 12.42 7.02
CA GLN A 76 5.91 13.33 7.37
C GLN A 76 7.00 13.38 6.28
N LEU A 77 7.39 12.24 5.70
CA LEU A 77 8.36 12.20 4.60
C LEU A 77 7.84 12.90 3.34
N ASN A 78 6.54 12.84 3.08
CA ASN A 78 5.91 13.58 1.99
C ASN A 78 6.02 15.10 2.21
N GLU A 79 5.82 15.58 3.43
CA GLU A 79 6.06 17.00 3.76
C GLU A 79 7.52 17.40 3.57
N VAL A 80 8.47 16.58 4.05
CA VAL A 80 9.91 16.83 3.90
C VAL A 80 10.29 16.93 2.43
N LYS A 81 9.79 16.01 1.61
CA LYS A 81 10.00 16.01 0.16
C LYS A 81 9.55 17.33 -0.47
N LEU A 82 8.38 17.85 -0.09
CA LEU A 82 7.87 19.14 -0.57
C LEU A 82 8.74 20.32 -0.11
N ARG A 83 9.16 20.35 1.15
CA ARG A 83 10.06 21.39 1.69
C ARG A 83 11.44 21.39 1.01
N MET A 84 11.92 20.23 0.56
CA MET A 84 13.16 20.11 -0.23
C MET A 84 13.01 20.53 -1.69
N GLY A 85 11.81 20.91 -2.13
CA GLY A 85 11.48 21.28 -3.51
C GLY A 85 11.40 20.08 -4.47
N ILE A 86 11.26 18.87 -3.95
CA ILE A 86 11.14 17.65 -4.76
C ILE A 86 9.65 17.44 -5.04
N ARG A 87 9.18 17.72 -6.25
CA ARG A 87 7.78 17.52 -6.62
C ARG A 87 7.57 16.12 -7.20
N THR A 88 6.44 15.50 -6.86
CA THR A 88 5.97 14.31 -7.57
C THR A 88 5.66 14.73 -9.00
N LYS A 89 6.37 14.17 -9.99
CA LYS A 89 5.90 14.22 -11.37
C LYS A 89 4.78 13.19 -11.47
N LEU A 90 3.62 13.59 -11.98
CA LEU A 90 2.62 12.64 -12.47
C LEU A 90 3.29 11.85 -13.60
N ALA A 91 3.77 10.64 -13.29
CA ALA A 91 4.18 9.68 -14.31
C ALA A 91 2.90 9.09 -14.90
N GLY A 92 2.28 9.87 -15.79
CA GLY A 92 0.94 9.58 -16.30
C GLY A 92 0.44 10.65 -17.28
N VAL A 93 1.34 11.21 -18.06
CA VAL A 93 1.03 11.75 -19.40
C VAL A 93 2.22 11.30 -20.25
N GLU A 94 2.09 10.12 -20.84
CA GLU A 94 2.81 9.89 -22.09
C GLU A 94 2.44 11.05 -23.01
N ASP A 95 3.45 11.77 -23.47
CA ASP A 95 3.32 12.72 -24.55
C ASP A 95 2.72 11.95 -25.73
N LYS A 96 1.42 12.11 -25.98
CA LYS A 96 0.82 11.71 -27.25
C LYS A 96 1.30 12.70 -28.30
N SER A 97 2.59 12.64 -28.60
CA SER A 97 3.18 13.27 -29.75
C SER A 97 2.74 12.46 -30.98
N GLY A 98 1.85 13.03 -31.77
CA GLY A 98 1.53 12.53 -33.10
C GLY A 98 0.05 12.53 -33.43
N ASP A 99 -0.52 13.72 -33.61
CA ASP A 99 -1.12 14.13 -34.89
C ASP A 99 -1.91 15.43 -34.68
N LEU A 100 -1.23 16.57 -34.81
CA LEU A 100 -1.92 17.85 -35.04
C LEU A 100 -2.26 17.95 -36.52
N GLY A 101 -3.18 17.09 -36.94
CA GLY A 101 -3.79 17.06 -38.26
C GLY A 101 -5.18 17.69 -38.22
N GLY A 102 -5.25 19.01 -38.34
CA GLY A 102 -6.27 19.68 -39.14
C GLY A 102 -7.73 19.75 -38.66
N THR A 103 -8.20 21.00 -38.68
CA THR A 103 -9.57 21.46 -39.02
C THR A 103 -10.59 21.62 -37.88
N THR A 104 -10.71 22.88 -37.47
CA THR A 104 -11.97 23.54 -37.13
C THR A 104 -13.04 23.28 -38.20
N GLY A 105 -14.23 22.83 -37.82
CA GLY A 105 -15.34 22.70 -38.76
C GLY A 105 -16.63 22.15 -38.16
N HIS A 106 -17.56 23.06 -37.86
CA HIS A 106 -19.02 22.89 -37.90
C HIS A 106 -19.71 21.98 -36.87
N ALA A 107 -20.39 22.64 -35.94
CA ALA A 107 -21.56 22.11 -35.27
C ALA A 107 -22.71 22.00 -36.27
N GLU A 108 -23.15 20.79 -36.60
CA GLU A 108 -24.43 20.57 -37.26
C GLU A 108 -25.09 19.26 -36.78
N GLY A 109 -26.19 19.44 -36.05
CA GLY A 109 -27.39 18.59 -35.96
C GLY A 109 -27.28 17.07 -35.83
N LEU A 110 -27.79 16.54 -34.72
CA LEU A 110 -28.67 15.34 -34.67
C LEU A 110 -29.31 15.30 -33.26
N ARG A 111 -30.43 16.01 -33.05
CA ARG A 111 -31.80 15.46 -33.06
C ARG A 111 -31.95 14.10 -32.35
N THR A 112 -32.50 14.20 -31.15
CA THR A 112 -33.41 13.26 -30.47
C THR A 112 -33.91 12.08 -31.32
N VAL A 113 -33.80 10.89 -30.75
CA VAL A 113 -34.85 9.87 -30.85
C VAL A 113 -35.11 9.29 -29.46
N ALA A 114 -36.40 9.01 -29.23
CA ALA A 114 -37.04 8.54 -28.02
C ALA A 114 -36.57 7.15 -27.56
#